data_AF-A0A1H3MP14-F1
#
_entry.id   AF-A0A1H3MP14-F1
#
_cell.length_a   1.000
_cell.length_b   1.000
_cell.length_c   1.000
_cell.angle_alpha   90.00
_cell.angle_beta   90.00
_cell.angle_gamma   90.00
#
_symmetry.space_group_name_H-M   'P 1'
#
loop_
_entity.id
_entity.type
_entity.pdbx_description
1 polymer ?
#
loop_
_entity_poly.entity_id
_entity_poly.type
_entity_poly.pdbx_seq_one_letter_code
_entity_poly.pdbx_strand_id
1 'polypeptide(L)'
;MEPERLVGAAIAAIVVLGLIVKFLPKRKPPSAVFQCGRCGTAARHDERTAQAWRSGKRKFFCRACHAKWLQTRPPRERESPAGSAGRSGCLGVLAWFALLPMGGALLWASVV
;
A
#
# COMPACT_ATOMS: atom_id res chain seq x y z
N MET A 1 -8.85 -8.10 36.58
CA MET A 1 -8.05 -7.49 35.50
C MET A 1 -8.91 -6.40 34.90
N GLU A 2 -8.59 -5.14 35.18
CA GLU A 2 -9.40 -3.99 34.77
C GLU A 2 -9.46 -3.95 33.23
N PRO A 3 -10.65 -4.04 32.60
CA PRO A 3 -10.79 -4.10 31.15
C PRO A 3 -10.15 -2.89 30.44
N GLU A 4 -10.08 -1.77 31.14
CA GLU A 4 -9.49 -0.50 30.70
C GLU A 4 -7.98 -0.60 30.48
N ARG A 5 -7.28 -1.40 31.30
CA ARG A 5 -5.84 -1.68 31.15
C ARG A 5 -5.57 -2.54 29.92
N LEU A 6 -6.46 -3.50 29.65
CA LEU A 6 -6.39 -4.37 28.46
C LEU A 6 -6.62 -3.58 27.17
N VAL A 7 -7.62 -2.70 27.14
CA VAL A 7 -7.90 -1.84 25.98
C VAL A 7 -6.75 -0.86 25.71
N GLY A 8 -6.24 -0.20 26.75
CA GLY A 8 -5.10 0.71 26.62
C GLY A 8 -3.84 -0.01 26.09
N ALA A 9 -3.55 -1.20 26.60
CA ALA A 9 -2.43 -2.02 26.12
C ALA A 9 -2.60 -2.46 24.65
N ALA A 10 -3.81 -2.86 24.25
CA ALA A 10 -4.09 -3.26 22.87
C ALA A 10 -3.90 -2.10 21.88
N ILE A 11 -4.38 -0.90 22.21
CA ILE A 11 -4.22 0.28 21.35
C ILE A 11 -2.74 0.65 21.22
N ALA A 12 -2.00 0.70 22.34
CA ALA A 12 -0.58 0.98 22.34
C ALA A 12 0.21 -0.02 21.48
N ALA A 13 -0.11 -1.32 21.59
CA ALA A 13 0.52 -2.36 20.79
C ALA A 13 0.27 -2.18 19.28
N ILE A 14 -0.96 -1.84 18.88
CA ILE A 14 -1.30 -1.58 17.47
C ILE A 14 -0.53 -0.38 16.91
N VAL A 15 -0.45 0.72 17.67
CA VAL A 15 0.28 1.93 17.27
C VAL A 15 1.77 1.65 17.10
N VAL A 16 2.38 0.97 18.08
CA VAL A 16 3.80 0.59 18.02
C VAL A 16 4.06 -0.34 16.84
N LEU A 17 3.21 -1.35 16.62
CA LEU A 17 3.34 -2.27 15.49
C LEU A 17 3.20 -1.53 14.14
N GLY A 18 2.24 -0.61 14.03
CA GLY A 18 2.06 0.22 12.83
C GLY A 18 3.26 1.11 12.53
N LEU A 19 3.88 1.70 13.56
CA LEU A 19 5.12 2.47 13.42
C LEU A 19 6.26 1.57 12.95
N ILE A 20 6.46 0.41 13.55
CA ILE A 20 7.50 -0.54 13.15
C ILE A 20 7.35 -0.94 11.68
N VAL A 21 6.14 -1.29 11.24
CA VAL A 21 5.84 -1.63 9.83
C VAL A 21 6.11 -0.46 8.89
N LYS A 22 5.88 0.79 9.33
CA LYS A 22 6.16 1.99 8.53
C LYS A 22 7.66 2.27 8.39
N PHE A 23 8.45 2.00 9.43
CA PHE A 23 9.90 2.22 9.44
C PHE A 23 10.71 1.04 8.87
N LEU A 24 10.08 -0.11 8.64
CA LEU A 24 10.72 -1.25 7.98
C LEU A 24 11.21 -0.84 6.57
N PRO A 25 12.51 -1.05 6.27
CA PRO A 25 13.09 -0.65 4.99
C PRO A 25 12.41 -1.40 3.85
N LYS A 26 12.01 -0.65 2.81
CA LYS A 26 11.38 -1.21 1.62
C LYS A 26 12.31 -2.27 1.00
N ARG A 27 11.77 -3.46 0.69
CA ARG A 27 12.53 -4.56 0.06
C ARG A 27 13.30 -4.03 -1.15
N LYS A 28 14.62 -4.20 -1.12
CA LYS A 28 15.53 -3.92 -2.24
C LYS A 28 15.64 -5.19 -3.10
N PRO A 29 15.71 -5.06 -4.44
CA PRO A 29 15.95 -6.22 -5.30
C PRO A 29 17.29 -6.87 -4.96
N PRO A 30 17.38 -8.22 -4.94
CA PRO A 30 18.57 -8.97 -4.54
C PRO A 30 19.74 -8.83 -5.51
N SER A 31 19.50 -8.43 -6.75
CA SER A 31 20.53 -8.16 -7.76
C SER A 31 20.29 -6.81 -8.41
N ALA A 32 21.37 -6.11 -8.78
CA ALA A 32 21.28 -4.84 -9.53
C ALA A 32 20.99 -5.04 -11.02
N VAL A 33 20.95 -6.29 -11.49
CA VAL A 33 20.87 -6.66 -12.90
C VAL A 33 19.81 -7.76 -13.08
N PHE A 34 19.04 -7.67 -14.15
CA PHE A 34 18.04 -8.65 -14.58
C PHE A 34 18.24 -9.01 -16.06
N GLN A 35 17.79 -10.20 -16.47
CA GLN A 35 17.76 -10.58 -17.89
C GLN A 35 16.46 -10.12 -18.54
N CYS A 36 16.56 -9.46 -19.69
CA CYS A 36 15.39 -9.05 -20.46
C CYS A 36 14.63 -10.27 -21.00
N GLY A 37 13.34 -10.39 -20.68
CA GLY A 37 12.51 -11.51 -21.13
C GLY A 37 12.20 -11.53 -22.64
N ARG A 38 12.68 -10.55 -23.42
CA ARG A 38 12.49 -10.50 -24.88
C ARG A 38 13.80 -10.71 -25.67
N CYS A 39 14.88 -10.06 -25.26
CA CYS A 39 16.17 -10.11 -25.97
C CYS A 39 17.28 -10.82 -25.20
N GLY A 40 17.03 -11.31 -23.99
CA GLY A 40 18.02 -12.01 -23.16
C GLY A 40 19.13 -11.13 -22.57
N THR A 41 19.26 -9.88 -23.00
CA THR A 41 20.32 -8.98 -22.53
C THR A 41 20.21 -8.69 -21.03
N ALA A 42 21.35 -8.75 -20.34
CA ALA A 42 21.47 -8.33 -18.95
C ALA A 42 21.38 -6.79 -18.86
N ALA A 43 20.35 -6.29 -18.18
CA ALA A 43 20.09 -4.87 -17.99
C ALA A 43 20.05 -4.53 -16.50
N ARG A 44 20.50 -3.32 -16.12
CA ARG A 44 20.43 -2.86 -14.73
C ARG A 44 19.00 -2.53 -14.33
N HIS A 45 18.69 -2.78 -13.06
CA HIS A 45 17.42 -2.39 -12.48
C HIS A 45 17.29 -0.86 -12.43
N ASP A 46 16.53 -0.29 -13.38
CA ASP A 46 16.04 1.08 -13.31
C ASP A 46 14.96 1.22 -12.22
N GLU A 47 14.71 2.44 -11.74
CA GLU A 47 13.64 2.82 -10.80
C GLU A 47 12.30 2.11 -11.10
N ARG A 48 11.93 2.10 -12.38
CA ARG A 48 10.73 1.44 -12.90
C ARG A 48 10.72 -0.06 -12.65
N THR A 49 11.84 -0.73 -12.94
CA THR A 49 11.95 -2.19 -12.78
C THR A 49 12.06 -2.57 -11.32
N ALA A 50 12.70 -1.73 -10.50
CA ALA A 50 12.73 -1.90 -9.04
C ALA A 50 11.33 -1.77 -8.44
N GLN A 51 10.52 -0.81 -8.91
CA GLN A 51 9.11 -0.68 -8.50
C GLN A 51 8.26 -1.86 -8.99
N ALA A 52 8.45 -2.29 -10.24
CA ALA A 52 7.79 -3.47 -10.78
C ALA A 52 8.13 -4.74 -9.98
N TRP A 53 9.38 -4.91 -9.57
CA TRP A 53 9.82 -6.00 -8.70
C TRP A 53 9.17 -5.92 -7.31
N ARG A 54 9.13 -4.72 -6.72
CA ARG A 54 8.41 -4.48 -5.46
C ARG A 54 6.92 -4.82 -5.56
N SER A 55 6.31 -4.64 -6.73
CA SER A 55 4.91 -5.05 -7.00
C SER A 55 4.73 -6.54 -7.35
N GLY A 56 5.79 -7.35 -7.28
CA GLY A 56 5.73 -8.80 -7.53
C GLY A 56 5.75 -9.22 -8.99
N LYS A 57 6.07 -8.31 -9.94
CA LYS A 57 6.18 -8.66 -11.36
C LYS A 57 7.46 -9.47 -11.58
N ARG A 58 7.35 -10.54 -12.38
CA ARG A 58 8.45 -11.50 -12.66
C ARG A 58 9.09 -11.33 -14.05
N LYS A 59 8.44 -10.61 -14.97
CA LYS A 59 8.94 -10.36 -16.33
C LYS A 59 9.35 -8.90 -16.48
N PHE A 60 10.62 -8.68 -16.80
CA PHE A 60 11.19 -7.35 -17.02
C PHE A 60 11.72 -7.24 -18.45
N PHE A 61 11.62 -6.04 -19.02
CA PHE A 61 12.12 -5.73 -20.36
C PHE A 61 13.13 -4.60 -20.28
N CYS A 62 14.21 -4.68 -21.07
CA CYS A 62 15.13 -3.57 -21.24
C CYS A 62 14.43 -2.36 -21.87
N ARG A 63 15.02 -1.17 -21.76
CA ARG A 63 14.42 0.09 -22.26
C ARG A 63 14.01 -0.01 -23.75
N ALA A 64 14.86 -0.60 -24.59
CA ALA A 64 14.59 -0.78 -26.02
C ALA A 64 13.40 -1.73 -26.29
N CYS A 65 13.38 -2.90 -25.66
CA CYS A 65 12.25 -3.84 -25.80
C CYS A 65 10.95 -3.30 -25.22
N HIS A 66 11.05 -2.48 -24.16
CA HIS A 66 9.90 -1.82 -23.57
C HIS A 66 9.29 -0.75 -24.48
N ALA A 67 10.13 0.09 -25.11
CA ALA A 67 9.64 1.08 -26.07
C ALA A 67 8.89 0.42 -27.24
N LYS A 68 9.45 -0.68 -27.78
CA LYS A 68 8.77 -1.48 -28.81
C LYS A 68 7.44 -2.07 -28.29
N TRP A 69 7.41 -2.53 -27.05
CA TRP A 69 6.18 -3.07 -26.44
C TRP A 69 5.09 -2.01 -26.26
N LEU A 70 5.47 -0.78 -25.90
CA LEU A 70 4.53 0.34 -25.80
C LEU A 70 3.91 0.69 -27.16
N GLN A 71 4.71 0.66 -28.23
CA GLN A 71 4.22 0.92 -29.59
C GLN A 71 3.25 -0.16 -30.08
N THR A 72 3.41 -1.40 -29.62
CA THR A 72 2.53 -2.52 -30.02
C THR A 72 1.20 -2.58 -29.26
N ARG A 73 0.98 -1.73 -28.24
CA ARG A 73 -0.29 -1.71 -27.49
C ARG A 73 -1.21 -0.61 -28.01
N PRO A 74 -2.46 -0.92 -28.39
CA PRO A 74 -3.42 0.11 -28.78
C PRO A 74 -3.68 1.07 -27.60
N PRO A 75 -3.92 2.37 -27.85
CA PRO A 75 -4.06 3.42 -26.83
C PRO A 75 -5.28 3.27 -25.87
N ARG A 76 -6.03 2.16 -25.95
CA ARG A 76 -7.28 1.96 -25.21
C ARG A 76 -7.13 1.60 -23.72
N GLU A 77 -5.93 1.27 -23.25
CA GLU A 77 -5.69 0.87 -21.85
C GLU A 77 -4.97 1.96 -21.04
N ARG A 78 -5.18 3.23 -21.42
CA ARG A 78 -4.92 4.43 -20.59
C ARG A 78 -6.17 4.86 -19.82
N GLU A 79 -7.11 3.96 -19.62
CA GLU A 79 -8.14 4.17 -18.61
C GLU A 79 -7.45 4.07 -17.25
N SER A 80 -7.13 5.25 -16.73
CA SER A 80 -6.80 5.49 -15.34
C SER A 80 -7.60 4.53 -14.45
N PRO A 81 -6.97 3.74 -13.57
CA PRO A 81 -7.54 3.65 -12.25
C PRO A 81 -7.35 5.07 -11.71
N ALA A 82 -8.36 5.92 -11.92
CA ALA A 82 -8.54 7.13 -11.12
C ALA A 82 -8.26 6.68 -9.70
N GLY A 83 -7.19 7.22 -9.12
CA GLY A 83 -6.66 6.73 -7.88
C GLY A 83 -7.78 6.64 -6.86
N SER A 84 -8.27 5.43 -6.62
CA SER A 84 -8.83 5.10 -5.32
C SER A 84 -7.61 5.09 -4.41
N ALA A 85 -7.24 6.30 -3.99
CA ALA A 85 -6.36 6.52 -2.86
C ALA A 85 -6.84 5.51 -1.81
N GLY A 86 -5.97 4.55 -1.51
CA GLY A 86 -6.23 3.48 -0.58
C GLY A 86 -6.58 4.09 0.77
N ARG A 87 -7.85 4.39 0.97
CA ARG A 87 -8.45 4.74 2.25
C ARG A 87 -9.00 3.44 2.84
N SER A 88 -8.12 2.44 2.84
CA SER A 88 -8.35 1.12 3.39
C SER A 88 -8.04 1.18 4.87
N GLY A 89 -9.05 0.84 5.66
CA GLY A 89 -8.93 0.27 7.01
C GLY A 89 -8.24 1.15 8.05
N CYS A 90 -9.05 1.79 8.91
CA CYS A 90 -8.77 2.16 10.32
C CYS A 90 -9.43 3.50 10.66
N LEU A 91 -9.29 4.53 9.80
CA LEU A 91 -9.88 5.86 10.07
C LEU A 91 -11.42 5.83 10.10
N GLY A 92 -12.05 5.02 9.22
CA GLY A 92 -13.50 4.82 9.27
C GLY A 92 -13.98 4.06 10.51
N VAL A 93 -13.18 3.12 11.00
CA VAL A 93 -13.48 2.35 12.22
C VAL A 93 -13.32 3.25 13.45
N LEU A 94 -12.25 4.04 13.53
CA LEU A 94 -12.04 5.03 14.60
C LEU A 94 -13.14 6.09 14.61
N ALA A 95 -13.59 6.58 13.45
CA ALA A 95 -14.70 7.51 13.36
C ALA A 95 -16.00 6.89 13.91
N TRP A 96 -16.30 5.64 13.56
CA TRP A 96 -17.46 4.91 14.10
C TRP A 96 -17.39 4.76 15.62
N PHE A 97 -16.25 4.34 16.17
CA PHE A 97 -16.06 4.20 17.61
C PHE A 97 -16.03 5.55 18.36
N ALA A 98 -15.73 6.67 17.69
CA ALA A 98 -15.83 8.01 18.27
C ALA A 98 -17.26 8.58 18.21
N LEU A 99 -17.99 8.28 17.13
CA LEU A 99 -19.37 8.74 16.94
C LEU A 99 -20.37 7.97 17.82
N LEU A 100 -20.14 6.68 18.09
CA LEU A 100 -21.03 5.86 18.95
C LEU A 100 -21.18 6.42 20.38
N PRO A 101 -20.09 6.77 21.11
CA PRO A 101 -20.21 7.35 22.45
C PRO A 101 -20.71 8.80 22.42
N MET A 102 -20.34 9.61 21.43
CA MET A 102 -20.82 11.00 21.34
C MET A 102 -22.31 11.08 20.96
N GLY A 103 -22.77 10.25 20.02
CA GLY A 103 -24.20 10.18 19.65
C GLY A 103 -25.06 9.64 20.79
N GLY A 104 -24.56 8.65 21.53
CA GLY A 104 -25.24 8.12 22.73
C GLY A 104 -25.36 9.16 23.85
N ALA A 105 -24.30 9.94 24.10
CA ALA A 105 -24.31 11.00 25.13
C ALA A 105 -25.27 12.16 24.79
N LEU A 106 -25.37 12.56 23.52
CA LEU A 106 -26.28 13.62 23.08
C LEU A 106 -27.76 13.21 23.15
N LEU A 107 -28.07 11.95 22.88
CA LEU A 107 -29.43 11.40 23.06
C LEU A 107 -29.82 11.28 24.54
N TRP A 108 -28.87 10.95 25.41
CA TRP A 108 -29.11 10.93 26.86
C TRP A 108 -29.32 12.34 27.43
N ALA A 109 -28.51 13.30 27.00
CA ALA A 109 -28.60 14.70 27.45
C ALA A 109 -29.85 15.45 26.92
N SER A 110 -30.56 14.90 25.94
CA SER A 110 -31.82 15.45 25.43
C SER A 110 -33.07 14.80 26.03
N VAL A 111 -32.89 13.73 26.82
CA VAL A 111 -33.97 12.99 27.50
C VAL A 111 -33.97 13.23 29.02
N VAL A 112 -32.92 13.86 29.56
CA VAL A 112 -32.80 14.30 30.97
C VAL A 112 -33.14 15.78 31.11
#